data_AF-A0A935YJ02-F1
#
_entry.id   AF-A0A935YJ02-F1
#
_cell.length_a   1.000
_cell.length_b   1.000
_cell.length_c   1.000
_cell.angle_alpha   90.00
_cell.angle_beta   90.00
_cell.angle_gamma   90.00
#
_symmetry.space_group_name_H-M   'P 1'
#
loop_
_entity.id
_entity.type
_entity.pdbx_description
1 polymer ?
#
loop_
_entity_poly.entity_id
_entity_poly.type
_entity_poly.pdbx_seq_one_letter_code
_entity_poly.pdbx_strand_id
1 'polypeptide(L)'
;MLRAVNKAIRGMHWLTEADEAAVAQARQYARLIDEAVETDDVAGVRKTAGWLGPHLTGLLKQLGGTPEGRKSLAVEEKRVKGRLAELRAVRDAQQSA
;
A
#
# COMPACT_ATOMS: atom_id res chain seq x y z
N MET A 1 -8.92 -9.95 -2.40
CA MET A 1 -7.69 -9.30 -1.93
C MET A 1 -6.74 -8.99 -3.06
N LEU A 2 -6.42 -9.94 -3.94
CA LEU A 2 -5.51 -9.73 -5.07
C LEU A 2 -5.86 -8.49 -5.89
N ARG A 3 -7.16 -8.29 -6.21
CA ARG A 3 -7.64 -7.10 -6.92
C ARG A 3 -7.28 -5.79 -6.20
N ALA A 4 -7.46 -5.74 -4.89
CA ALA A 4 -7.18 -4.56 -4.07
C ALA A 4 -5.67 -4.28 -3.99
N VAL A 5 -4.87 -5.33 -3.77
CA VAL A 5 -3.41 -5.26 -3.77
C VAL A 5 -2.87 -4.77 -5.12
N ASN A 6 -3.37 -5.30 -6.23
CA ASN A 6 -3.01 -4.83 -7.58
C ASN A 6 -3.42 -3.37 -7.84
N LYS A 7 -4.54 -2.92 -7.27
CA LYS A 7 -4.93 -1.50 -7.35
C LYS A 7 -3.96 -0.62 -6.56
N ALA A 8 -3.55 -1.04 -5.36
CA ALA A 8 -2.59 -0.33 -4.54
C ALA A 8 -1.22 -0.23 -5.25
N ILE A 9 -0.67 -1.36 -5.71
CA ILE A 9 0.63 -1.42 -6.41
C ILE A 9 0.65 -0.53 -7.64
N ARG A 10 -0.43 -0.47 -8.43
CA ARG A 10 -0.52 0.45 -9.59
C ARG A 10 -0.44 1.93 -9.19
N GLY A 11 -0.82 2.28 -7.98
CA GLY A 11 -0.67 3.63 -7.44
C GLY A 11 0.75 3.95 -6.95
N MET A 12 1.60 2.93 -6.78
CA MET A 12 2.98 3.06 -6.30
C MET A 12 3.95 3.31 -7.46
N HIS A 13 3.82 4.47 -8.11
CA HIS A 13 4.61 4.82 -9.30
C HIS A 13 6.12 5.00 -9.04
N TRP A 14 6.57 4.86 -7.79
CA TRP A 14 7.98 4.93 -7.38
C TRP A 14 8.67 3.57 -7.34
N LEU A 15 7.93 2.46 -7.48
CA LEU A 15 8.52 1.13 -7.51
C LEU A 15 9.41 0.94 -8.73
N THR A 16 10.49 0.19 -8.54
CA THR A 16 11.49 -0.15 -9.55
C THR A 16 11.52 -1.66 -9.80
N GLU A 17 12.33 -2.12 -10.75
CA GLU A 17 12.55 -3.55 -10.99
C GLU A 17 13.13 -4.27 -9.76
N ALA A 18 13.89 -3.57 -8.92
CA ALA A 18 14.44 -4.12 -7.67
C ALA A 18 13.33 -4.54 -6.67
N ASP A 19 12.12 -3.98 -6.81
CA ASP A 19 10.98 -4.26 -5.94
C ASP A 19 10.13 -5.45 -6.43
N GLU A 20 10.45 -6.05 -7.58
CA GLU A 20 9.63 -7.08 -8.23
C GLU A 20 9.37 -8.28 -7.31
N ALA A 21 10.39 -8.74 -6.59
CA ALA A 21 10.27 -9.87 -5.67
C ALA A 21 9.27 -9.58 -4.54
N ALA A 22 9.33 -8.40 -3.94
CA ALA A 22 8.41 -7.98 -2.89
C ALA A 22 6.98 -7.78 -3.43
N VAL A 23 6.84 -7.24 -4.63
CA VAL A 23 5.55 -7.12 -5.35
C VAL A 23 4.94 -8.50 -5.62
N ALA A 24 5.75 -9.45 -6.10
CA ALA A 24 5.32 -10.81 -6.37
C ALA A 24 4.87 -11.52 -5.08
N GLN A 25 5.61 -11.35 -3.98
CA GLN A 25 5.25 -11.91 -2.68
C GLN A 25 3.94 -11.33 -2.15
N ALA A 26 3.74 -10.00 -2.25
CA ALA A 26 2.48 -9.36 -1.85
C ALA A 26 1.29 -9.90 -2.65
N ARG A 27 1.45 -10.10 -3.97
CA ARG A 27 0.43 -10.73 -4.82
C ARG A 27 0.16 -12.17 -4.41
N GLN A 28 1.20 -12.93 -4.06
CA GLN A 28 1.03 -14.32 -3.63
C GLN A 28 0.26 -14.43 -2.32
N TYR A 29 0.58 -13.61 -1.31
CA TYR A 29 -0.19 -13.58 -0.07
C TYR A 29 -1.64 -13.17 -0.30
N ALA A 30 -1.87 -12.20 -1.19
CA ALA A 30 -3.22 -11.78 -1.54
C ALA A 30 -4.03 -12.89 -2.23
N ARG A 31 -3.40 -13.73 -3.08
CA ARG A 31 -4.02 -14.92 -3.68
C ARG A 31 -4.39 -15.96 -2.63
N LEU A 32 -3.46 -16.31 -1.76
CA LEU A 32 -3.70 -17.31 -0.71
C LEU A 32 -4.83 -16.90 0.24
N ILE A 33 -4.98 -15.60 0.53
CA ILE A 33 -6.12 -15.08 1.30
C ILE A 33 -7.43 -15.24 0.52
N ASP A 34 -7.43 -14.94 -0.79
CA ASP A 34 -8.63 -15.11 -1.63
C ASP A 34 -9.04 -16.58 -1.74
N GLU A 35 -8.09 -17.46 -2.03
CA GLU A 35 -8.30 -18.91 -2.07
C GLU A 35 -8.85 -19.45 -0.74
N ALA A 36 -8.33 -18.98 0.40
CA ALA A 36 -8.86 -19.39 1.70
C ALA A 36 -10.32 -18.96 1.90
N VAL A 37 -10.67 -17.73 1.50
CA VAL A 37 -12.03 -17.18 1.64
C VAL A 37 -13.05 -17.86 0.73
N GLU A 38 -12.60 -18.49 -0.36
CA GLU A 38 -13.47 -19.29 -1.25
C GLU A 38 -13.84 -20.66 -0.64
N THR A 39 -13.22 -21.06 0.48
CA THR A 39 -13.57 -22.28 1.21
C THR A 39 -14.67 -22.05 2.25
N ASP A 40 -15.47 -23.08 2.53
CA ASP A 40 -16.43 -23.08 3.66
C ASP A 40 -15.76 -23.35 5.03
N ASP A 41 -14.43 -23.42 5.10
CA ASP A 41 -13.67 -23.63 6.35
C ASP A 41 -13.33 -22.32 7.04
N VAL A 42 -14.24 -21.86 7.91
CA VAL A 42 -14.06 -20.63 8.70
C VAL A 42 -12.78 -20.67 9.57
N ALA A 43 -12.39 -21.84 10.09
CA ALA A 43 -11.19 -21.96 10.92
C ALA A 43 -9.92 -21.82 10.06
N GLY A 44 -9.89 -22.47 8.91
CA GLY A 44 -8.85 -22.32 7.88
C GLY A 44 -8.72 -20.89 7.40
N VAL A 45 -9.83 -20.22 7.08
CA VAL A 45 -9.85 -18.80 6.71
C VAL A 45 -9.24 -17.93 7.81
N ARG A 46 -9.67 -18.10 9.07
CA ARG A 46 -9.14 -17.33 10.20
C ARG A 46 -7.65 -17.55 10.40
N LYS A 47 -7.17 -18.78 10.26
CA LYS A 47 -5.75 -19.11 10.37
C LYS A 47 -4.95 -18.43 9.26
N THR A 48 -5.38 -18.58 8.01
CA THR A 48 -4.68 -18.02 6.86
C THR A 48 -4.68 -16.50 6.88
N ALA A 49 -5.84 -15.87 7.09
CA ALA A 49 -5.96 -14.42 7.16
C ALA A 49 -5.23 -13.84 8.39
N GLY A 50 -5.30 -14.53 9.54
CA GLY A 50 -4.62 -14.14 10.78
C GLY A 50 -3.10 -14.16 10.65
N TRP A 51 -2.55 -15.14 9.92
CA TRP A 51 -1.11 -15.22 9.65
C TRP A 51 -0.69 -14.25 8.53
N LEU A 52 -1.31 -14.35 7.35
CA LEU A 52 -0.87 -13.60 6.16
C LEU A 52 -1.27 -12.12 6.18
N GLY A 53 -2.33 -11.73 6.88
CA GLY A 53 -2.81 -10.35 6.94
C GLY A 53 -1.75 -9.36 7.46
N PRO A 54 -1.16 -9.61 8.64
CA PRO A 54 -0.06 -8.79 9.16
C PRO A 54 1.17 -8.77 8.24
N HIS A 55 1.56 -9.91 7.66
CA HIS A 55 2.72 -9.97 6.76
C HIS A 55 2.49 -9.19 5.46
N LEU A 56 1.30 -9.31 4.86
CA LEU A 56 0.90 -8.52 3.70
C LEU A 56 0.89 -7.02 4.03
N THR A 57 0.36 -6.64 5.19
CA THR A 57 0.37 -5.24 5.64
C THR A 57 1.80 -4.71 5.82
N GLY A 58 2.70 -5.53 6.39
CA GLY A 58 4.11 -5.20 6.54
C GLY A 58 4.83 -4.99 5.21
N LEU A 59 4.65 -5.92 4.26
CA LEU A 59 5.20 -5.79 2.90
C LEU A 59 4.67 -4.53 2.20
N LEU A 60 3.37 -4.26 2.27
CA LEU A 60 2.79 -3.06 1.69
C LEU A 60 3.35 -1.80 2.35
N LYS A 61 3.58 -1.78 3.66
CA LYS A 61 4.23 -0.65 4.35
C LYS A 61 5.66 -0.45 3.84
N GLN A 62 6.45 -1.51 3.71
CA GLN A 62 7.83 -1.47 3.19
C GLN A 62 7.90 -0.95 1.75
N LEU A 63 6.91 -1.30 0.92
CA LEU A 63 6.78 -0.80 -0.47
C LEU A 63 6.25 0.65 -0.55
N GLY A 64 5.94 1.30 0.57
CA GLY A 64 5.31 2.62 0.57
C GLY A 64 3.81 2.61 0.27
N GLY A 65 3.15 1.47 0.32
CA GLY A 65 1.70 1.35 0.10
C GLY A 65 0.83 2.01 1.17
N THR A 66 1.38 2.27 2.36
CA THR A 66 0.68 2.97 3.46
C THR A 66 1.15 4.44 3.56
N PRO A 67 0.35 5.36 4.13
CA PRO A 67 0.78 6.74 4.36
C PRO A 67 2.10 6.82 5.16
N GLU A 68 2.22 5.97 6.19
CA GLU A 68 3.43 5.84 6.98
C GLU A 68 4.62 5.38 6.12
N GLY A 69 4.44 4.33 5.31
CA GLY A 69 5.48 3.82 4.42
C GLY A 69 5.95 4.87 3.39
N ARG A 70 5.04 5.64 2.79
CA ARG A 70 5.41 6.72 1.86
C ARG A 70 6.28 7.78 2.52
N LYS A 71 5.92 8.18 3.75
CA LYS A 71 6.70 9.14 4.52
C LYS A 71 8.11 8.64 4.78
N SER A 72 8.27 7.35 5.14
CA SER A 72 9.58 6.73 5.37
C SER A 72 10.45 6.66 4.12
N LEU A 73 9.85 6.48 2.95
CA LEU A 73 10.56 6.40 1.66
C LEU A 73 10.79 7.78 1.01
N ALA A 74 10.42 8.88 1.68
CA ALA A 74 10.42 10.23 1.11
C ALA A 74 9.72 10.30 -0.26
N VAL A 75 8.69 9.48 -0.45
CA VAL A 75 7.90 9.47 -1.69
C VAL A 75 7.06 10.74 -1.70
N GLU A 76 7.35 11.64 -2.64
CA GLU A 76 6.54 12.83 -2.89
C GLU A 76 5.11 12.41 -3.26
N GLU A 77 4.17 12.60 -2.35
CA GLU A 77 2.76 12.44 -2.67
C GLU A 77 2.41 13.46 -3.76
N LYS A 78 1.85 12.99 -4.88
CA LYS A 78 1.29 13.89 -5.89
C LYS A 78 0.26 14.78 -5.22
N ARG A 79 0.65 16.02 -4.90
CA ARG A 79 -0.26 17.02 -4.33
C ARG A 79 -1.45 17.14 -5.26
N VAL A 80 -2.66 16.94 -4.73
CA VAL A 80 -3.90 17.15 -5.47
C VAL A 80 -3.88 18.59 -5.99
N LYS A 81 -3.74 18.76 -7.31
CA LYS A 81 -3.77 20.10 -7.92
C LYS A 81 -5.19 20.65 -7.79
N GLY A 82 -5.32 21.81 -7.15
CA GLY A 82 -6.59 22.51 -6.94
C GLY A 82 -6.42 23.71 -6.02
N ARG A 83 -7.44 24.58 -6.00
CA ARG A 83 -7.44 25.87 -5.28
C ARG A 83 -7.06 25.74 -3.79
N LEU A 84 -7.42 24.63 -3.15
CA LEU A 84 -7.06 24.36 -1.75
C LEU A 84 -5.57 24.04 -1.56
N ALA A 85 -4.94 23.38 -2.53
CA ALA A 85 -3.51 23.10 -2.49
C ALA A 85 -2.68 24.38 -2.72
N GLU A 86 -3.17 25.28 -3.58
CA GLU A 86 -2.59 26.61 -3.79
C GLU A 86 -2.64 27.45 -2.51
N LEU A 87 -3.79 27.49 -1.83
CA LEU A 87 -3.96 28.22 -0.57
C LEU A 87 -3.05 27.68 0.55
N ARG A 88 -2.82 26.36 0.62
CA ARG A 88 -1.88 25.76 1.57
C ARG A 88 -0.43 26.13 1.27
N ALA A 89 -0.03 26.09 -0.01
CA ALA A 89 1.32 26.47 -0.42
C ALA A 89 1.64 27.94 -0.11
N VAL A 90 0.67 28.85 -0.30
CA VAL A 90 0.80 30.27 0.07
C VAL A 90 0.98 30.42 1.57
N ARG A 91 0.19 29.70 2.38
CA ARG A 91 0.32 29.74 3.85
C ARG A 91 1.68 29.22 4.32
N ASP A 92 2.16 28.11 3.78
CA ASP A 92 3.43 27.50 4.20
C ASP A 92 4.62 28.42 3.85
N ALA A 93 4.54 29.14 2.73
CA ALA A 93 5.53 30.15 2.32
C ALA A 93 5.53 31.38 3.25
N GLN A 94 4.37 31.81 3.76
CA GLN A 94 4.26 32.92 4.71
C GLN A 94 4.74 32.58 6.12
N GLN A 95 4.71 31.30 6.52
CA GLN A 95 5.15 30.85 7.85
C GLN A 95 6.66 30.57 7.93
N SER A 96 7.35 30.59 6.79
CA SER A 96 8.80 30.31 6.68
C SER A 96 9.63 31.58 6.49
N ALA A 97 9.02 32.76 6.58
CA ALA A 97 9.61 34.10 6.50
C ALA A 97 9.42 34.85 7.82
#